data_AF-A0A7X7GBL8-F1
#
_entry.id   AF-A0A7X7GBL8-F1
#
_cell.length_a   1.000
_cell.length_b   1.000
_cell.length_c   1.000
_cell.angle_alpha   90.00
_cell.angle_beta   90.00
_cell.angle_gamma   90.00
#
_symmetry.space_group_name_H-M   'P 1'
#
loop_
_entity.id
_entity.type
_entity.pdbx_description
1 polymer ?
#
loop_
_entity_poly.entity_id
_entity_poly.type
_entity_poly.pdbx_seq_one_letter_code
_entity_poly.pdbx_strand_id
1 'polypeptide(L)'
;MKVKLLGIGVIVALLALAGCSSSDTTTATEAGQTTTTSTSAPNETTADTAPAIISLPDGWTIEQAISAEDVASVTNETMQFFPEGASASQKGRPAGSYLVTGKDGSKIRFDADVNGGTKGFELIKSFAIAETIQEVSGVGNEAYVCEFSETDHGIVVLSGDLVVRIDWNPTVYTTDKTEFGTKLAQKLLDNLYK
;
A
#
# COMPACT_ATOMS: atom_id res chain seq x y z
N MET A 1 -9.50 -52.85 2.59
CA MET A 1 -9.27 -53.53 1.29
C MET A 1 -9.26 -52.46 0.20
N LYS A 2 -8.39 -52.59 -0.82
CA LYS A 2 -8.31 -51.73 -2.05
C LYS A 2 -7.83 -50.27 -1.86
N VAL A 3 -6.52 -50.09 -2.03
CA VAL A 3 -5.88 -48.86 -2.51
C VAL A 3 -6.34 -48.56 -3.94
N LYS A 4 -6.47 -47.28 -4.30
CA LYS A 4 -6.27 -46.83 -5.70
C LYS A 4 -5.46 -45.53 -5.75
N LEU A 5 -4.34 -45.62 -6.47
CA LEU A 5 -3.45 -44.55 -6.90
C LEU A 5 -3.93 -44.02 -8.28
N LEU A 6 -3.12 -43.16 -8.90
CA LEU A 6 -3.31 -42.43 -10.18
C LEU A 6 -4.15 -41.13 -10.08
N GLY A 7 -3.76 -40.03 -10.72
CA GLY A 7 -2.55 -39.85 -11.55
C GLY A 7 -2.27 -38.39 -11.95
N ILE A 8 -1.01 -38.14 -12.31
CA ILE A 8 -0.49 -36.81 -12.72
C ILE A 8 -0.94 -36.49 -14.15
N GLY A 9 -1.29 -35.22 -14.41
CA GLY A 9 -1.59 -34.71 -15.75
C GLY A 9 -1.19 -33.24 -15.89
N VAL A 10 0.07 -32.99 -16.25
CA VAL A 10 0.55 -31.65 -16.64
C VAL A 10 0.22 -31.43 -18.11
N ILE A 11 -0.52 -30.37 -18.42
CA ILE A 11 -0.76 -29.91 -19.79
C ILE A 11 0.06 -28.65 -20.02
N VAL A 12 1.12 -28.78 -20.82
CA VAL A 12 1.84 -27.64 -21.41
C VAL A 12 1.21 -27.35 -22.77
N ALA A 13 0.68 -26.14 -22.96
CA ALA A 13 0.20 -25.65 -24.24
C ALA A 13 1.10 -24.50 -24.72
N LEU A 14 2.08 -24.83 -25.55
CA LEU A 14 2.85 -23.85 -26.33
C LEU A 14 2.05 -23.49 -27.59
N LEU A 15 1.83 -22.20 -27.81
CA LEU A 15 1.34 -21.67 -29.08
C LEU A 15 2.26 -20.54 -29.54
N ALA A 16 2.97 -20.78 -30.63
CA ALA A 16 3.77 -19.80 -31.35
C ALA A 16 3.52 -19.96 -32.85
N LEU A 17 3.03 -18.91 -33.49
CA LEU A 17 2.99 -18.63 -34.94
C LEU A 17 2.60 -17.13 -35.04
N ALA A 18 3.51 -16.22 -35.39
CA ALA A 18 4.06 -15.96 -36.72
C ALA A 18 3.11 -15.15 -37.63
N GLY A 19 3.54 -13.95 -38.03
CA GLY A 19 2.86 -13.07 -38.98
C GLY A 19 3.84 -12.01 -39.50
N CYS A 20 4.21 -12.10 -40.77
CA CYS A 20 5.21 -11.26 -41.45
C CYS A 20 4.58 -10.34 -42.52
N SER A 21 5.43 -9.50 -43.14
CA SER A 21 5.28 -8.81 -44.43
C SER A 21 4.71 -7.38 -44.36
N SER A 22 5.48 -6.30 -44.61
CA SER A 22 5.95 -5.73 -45.91
C SER A 22 4.80 -5.07 -46.72
N SER A 23 4.93 -3.96 -47.47
CA SER A 23 6.07 -3.11 -47.90
C SER A 23 5.61 -1.60 -47.96
N ASP A 24 6.23 -0.58 -48.61
CA ASP A 24 7.42 -0.45 -49.48
C ASP A 24 7.98 1.01 -49.51
N THR A 25 8.99 1.20 -50.37
CA THR A 25 9.81 2.36 -50.78
C THR A 25 9.08 3.47 -51.56
N THR A 26 9.52 4.74 -51.45
CA THR A 26 9.82 5.66 -52.60
C THR A 26 10.56 6.92 -52.14
N THR A 27 11.59 7.32 -52.90
CA THR A 27 12.42 8.52 -52.70
C THR A 27 11.86 9.74 -53.47
N ALA A 28 11.91 10.93 -52.88
CA ALA A 28 11.88 12.19 -53.63
C ALA A 28 12.79 13.25 -52.97
N THR A 29 13.64 13.88 -53.78
CA THR A 29 14.57 14.94 -53.37
C THR A 29 13.94 16.29 -53.66
N GLU A 30 13.91 17.22 -52.69
CA GLU A 30 13.91 18.64 -53.00
C GLU A 30 14.62 19.47 -51.93
N ALA A 31 15.26 20.57 -52.36
CA ALA A 31 16.08 21.40 -51.50
C ALA A 31 15.24 22.48 -50.79
N GLY A 32 15.40 22.61 -49.47
CA GLY A 32 14.73 23.62 -48.67
C GLY A 32 15.61 24.06 -47.51
N GLN A 33 16.44 25.07 -47.72
CA GLN A 33 17.30 25.63 -46.69
C GLN A 33 16.46 26.44 -45.67
N THR A 34 16.03 25.79 -44.60
CA THR A 34 15.41 26.45 -43.44
C THR A 34 16.39 26.54 -42.28
N THR A 35 16.85 27.76 -41.99
CA THR A 35 17.64 28.07 -40.80
C THR A 35 16.72 28.06 -39.57
N THR A 36 16.52 26.88 -38.97
CA THR A 36 15.79 26.75 -37.72
C THR A 36 16.72 27.05 -36.55
N THR A 37 16.53 28.20 -35.90
CA THR A 37 17.21 28.52 -34.64
C THR A 37 16.69 27.59 -33.54
N SER A 38 17.47 26.56 -33.21
CA SER A 38 17.18 25.70 -32.05
C SER A 38 17.40 26.47 -30.75
N THR A 39 16.35 27.14 -30.28
CA THR A 39 16.29 27.57 -28.87
C THR A 39 16.24 26.31 -28.01
N SER A 40 17.37 25.96 -27.39
CA SER A 40 17.42 24.89 -26.40
C SER A 40 16.55 25.26 -25.22
N ALA A 41 15.36 24.66 -25.13
CA ALA A 41 14.59 24.70 -23.89
C ALA A 41 15.43 24.07 -22.76
N PRO A 42 15.35 24.58 -21.52
CA PRO A 42 15.96 23.89 -20.39
C PRO A 42 15.39 22.47 -20.33
N ASN A 43 16.26 21.47 -20.43
CA ASN A 43 15.89 20.10 -20.14
C ASN A 43 15.66 20.03 -18.62
N GLU A 44 14.41 20.27 -18.20
CA GLU A 44 13.95 19.94 -16.85
C GLU A 44 14.14 18.44 -16.68
N THR A 45 15.32 18.10 -16.19
CA THR A 45 15.65 16.76 -15.75
C THR A 45 14.86 16.57 -14.48
N THR A 46 13.64 16.06 -14.63
CA THR A 46 12.87 15.52 -13.52
C THR A 46 13.80 14.54 -12.83
N ALA A 47 14.29 14.91 -11.64
CA ALA A 47 15.23 14.09 -10.92
C ALA A 47 14.48 12.82 -10.54
N ASP A 48 14.79 11.73 -11.26
CA ASP A 48 14.21 10.41 -11.05
C ASP A 48 14.62 9.95 -9.65
N THR A 49 13.77 10.31 -8.70
CA THR A 49 14.03 10.14 -7.28
C THR A 49 13.75 8.68 -7.00
N ALA A 50 14.81 7.91 -6.75
CA ALA A 50 14.70 6.49 -6.49
C ALA A 50 13.57 6.20 -5.48
N PRO A 51 12.73 5.19 -5.73
CA PRO A 51 11.56 4.93 -4.88
C PRO A 51 12.00 4.73 -3.43
N ALA A 52 11.22 5.26 -2.50
CA ALA A 52 11.50 5.09 -1.07
C ALA A 52 11.50 3.59 -0.71
N ILE A 53 12.59 3.14 -0.07
CA ILE A 53 12.81 1.74 0.30
C ILE A 53 12.53 1.61 1.80
N ILE A 54 11.74 0.60 2.19
CA ILE A 54 11.54 0.28 3.61
C ILE A 54 12.89 -0.10 4.22
N SER A 55 13.32 0.57 5.30
CA SER A 55 14.62 0.34 5.93
C SER A 55 14.65 -0.82 6.93
N LEU A 56 13.49 -1.40 7.23
CA LEU A 56 13.38 -2.67 7.96
C LEU A 56 13.68 -3.89 7.06
N PRO A 57 14.25 -4.98 7.62
CA PRO A 57 14.53 -6.20 6.85
C PRO A 57 13.25 -6.91 6.40
N ASP A 58 13.36 -7.71 5.34
CA ASP A 58 12.30 -8.62 4.89
C ASP A 58 11.76 -9.48 6.05
N GLY A 59 10.44 -9.60 6.12
CA GLY A 59 9.78 -10.36 7.18
C GLY A 59 9.61 -9.62 8.51
N TRP A 60 9.72 -8.29 8.51
CA TRP A 60 9.46 -7.42 9.66
C TRP A 60 8.04 -7.57 10.24
N THR A 61 7.85 -7.18 11.50
CA THR A 61 6.57 -7.20 12.23
C THR A 61 6.10 -5.78 12.58
N ILE A 62 4.79 -5.59 12.81
CA ILE A 62 4.24 -4.28 13.21
C ILE A 62 4.98 -3.69 14.43
N GLU A 63 5.31 -4.53 15.42
CA GLU A 63 6.04 -4.10 16.63
C GLU A 63 7.46 -3.57 16.35
N GLN A 64 8.08 -3.96 15.24
CA GLN A 64 9.36 -3.40 14.77
C GLN A 64 9.18 -2.10 13.98
N ALA A 65 7.98 -1.86 13.42
CA ALA A 65 7.68 -0.71 12.56
C ALA A 65 6.99 0.44 13.28
N ILE A 66 6.24 0.19 14.35
CA ILE A 66 5.68 1.24 15.20
C ILE A 66 5.67 0.73 16.64
N SER A 67 6.15 1.55 17.58
CA SER A 67 6.25 1.15 18.99
C SER A 67 4.97 1.43 19.79
N ALA A 68 4.86 0.89 21.00
CA ALA A 68 3.76 1.22 21.91
C ALA A 68 3.78 2.72 22.28
N GLU A 69 4.98 3.27 22.47
CA GLU A 69 5.24 4.68 22.74
C GLU A 69 4.82 5.57 21.56
N ASP A 70 5.02 5.10 20.33
CA ASP A 70 4.59 5.82 19.13
C ASP A 70 3.07 5.92 19.03
N VAL A 71 2.35 4.82 19.29
CA VAL A 71 0.88 4.84 19.32
C VAL A 71 0.37 5.65 20.51
N ALA A 72 0.99 5.52 21.69
CA ALA A 72 0.71 6.32 22.88
C ALA A 72 0.85 7.84 22.62
N SER A 73 1.83 8.24 21.78
CA SER A 73 2.02 9.66 21.41
C SER A 73 0.88 10.25 20.57
N VAL A 74 0.02 9.41 19.97
CA VAL A 74 -1.18 9.83 19.23
C VAL A 74 -2.45 9.68 20.08
N THR A 75 -2.56 8.59 20.86
CA THR A 75 -3.76 8.30 21.67
C THR A 75 -3.79 8.98 23.02
N ASN A 76 -2.64 9.38 23.57
CA ASN A 76 -2.44 9.79 24.96
C ASN A 76 -2.80 8.68 25.98
N GLU A 77 -2.70 7.41 25.57
CA GLU A 77 -3.02 6.23 26.37
C GLU A 77 -1.79 5.33 26.56
N THR A 78 -1.75 4.56 27.65
CA THR A 78 -0.71 3.53 27.83
C THR A 78 -1.06 2.30 26.98
N MET A 79 -0.37 2.14 25.86
CA MET A 79 -0.62 1.08 24.90
C MET A 79 0.21 -0.18 25.19
N GLN A 80 -0.37 -1.35 24.95
CA GLN A 80 0.29 -2.65 24.98
C GLN A 80 0.20 -3.30 23.60
N PHE A 81 1.31 -3.84 23.09
CA PHE A 81 1.30 -4.61 21.85
C PHE A 81 0.53 -5.93 22.00
N PHE A 82 -0.20 -6.30 20.95
CA PHE A 82 -0.94 -7.55 20.81
C PHE A 82 -0.64 -8.19 19.44
N PRO A 83 -0.09 -9.41 19.39
CA PRO A 83 0.21 -10.08 18.14
C PRO A 83 -1.07 -10.58 17.45
N GLU A 84 -1.30 -10.16 16.21
CA GLU A 84 -2.46 -10.61 15.43
C GLU A 84 -2.18 -11.96 14.76
N GLY A 85 -3.07 -12.94 14.97
CA GLY A 85 -2.95 -14.29 14.39
C GLY A 85 -3.08 -14.33 12.86
N ALA A 86 -3.54 -13.25 12.23
CA ALA A 86 -3.56 -13.08 10.78
C ALA A 86 -2.19 -12.68 10.19
N SER A 87 -1.21 -12.33 11.03
CA SER A 87 0.11 -11.86 10.60
C SER A 87 0.87 -12.92 9.81
N ALA A 88 1.31 -12.54 8.62
CA ALA A 88 2.13 -13.32 7.71
C ALA A 88 3.34 -12.50 7.25
N SER A 89 4.05 -11.87 8.19
CA SER A 89 5.26 -11.06 7.97
C SER A 89 6.22 -11.63 6.93
N GLN A 90 6.54 -12.92 7.02
CA GLN A 90 7.44 -13.65 6.10
C GLN A 90 6.93 -13.74 4.64
N LYS A 91 5.74 -13.23 4.36
CA LYS A 91 5.12 -13.09 3.01
C LYS A 91 4.85 -11.62 2.66
N GLY A 92 5.49 -10.67 3.35
CA GLY A 92 5.26 -9.24 3.21
C GLY A 92 3.93 -8.75 3.81
N ARG A 93 3.33 -9.52 4.72
CA ARG A 93 2.00 -9.20 5.30
C ARG A 93 1.99 -9.16 6.83
N PRO A 94 2.73 -8.25 7.47
CA PRO A 94 2.69 -8.10 8.92
C PRO A 94 1.33 -7.57 9.37
N ALA A 95 0.82 -8.14 10.46
CA ALA A 95 -0.32 -7.64 11.21
C ALA A 95 0.00 -7.60 12.70
N GLY A 96 -0.62 -6.68 13.43
CA GLY A 96 -0.41 -6.47 14.85
C GLY A 96 -1.32 -5.36 15.37
N SER A 97 -1.52 -5.33 16.68
CA SER A 97 -2.43 -4.39 17.30
C SER A 97 -1.83 -3.75 18.55
N TYR A 98 -2.40 -2.61 18.94
CA TYR A 98 -2.13 -1.95 20.21
C TYR A 98 -3.44 -1.73 20.97
N LEU A 99 -3.46 -2.00 22.27
CA LEU A 99 -4.66 -1.88 23.10
C LEU A 99 -4.32 -1.36 24.51
N VAL A 100 -5.33 -0.81 25.18
CA VAL A 100 -5.22 -0.36 26.58
C VAL A 100 -5.72 -1.48 27.48
N THR A 101 -4.86 -1.97 28.38
CA THR A 101 -5.18 -3.11 29.26
C THR A 101 -6.43 -2.84 30.10
N GLY A 102 -7.45 -3.69 29.96
CA GLY A 102 -8.72 -3.56 30.70
C GLY A 102 -9.72 -2.54 30.13
N LYS A 103 -9.44 -1.94 28.97
CA LYS A 103 -10.37 -1.04 28.26
C LYS A 103 -10.94 -1.77 27.03
N ASP A 104 -12.18 -2.23 27.13
CA ASP A 104 -12.86 -2.94 26.03
C ASP A 104 -12.94 -2.07 24.77
N GLY A 105 -12.81 -2.70 23.60
CA GLY A 105 -12.84 -2.01 22.30
C GLY A 105 -11.63 -1.12 21.99
N SER A 106 -10.66 -0.96 22.90
CA SER A 106 -9.50 -0.07 22.72
C SER A 106 -8.45 -0.52 21.70
N LYS A 107 -8.69 -1.63 20.98
CA LYS A 107 -7.75 -2.17 20.02
C LYS A 107 -7.66 -1.27 18.78
N ILE A 108 -6.46 -0.80 18.49
CA ILE A 108 -6.07 -0.22 17.20
C ILE A 108 -5.29 -1.30 16.46
N ARG A 109 -5.76 -1.69 15.29
CA ARG A 109 -5.14 -2.72 14.46
C ARG A 109 -4.34 -2.08 13.34
N PHE A 110 -3.20 -2.66 13.01
CA PHE A 110 -2.34 -2.29 11.90
C PHE A 110 -2.10 -3.53 11.03
N ASP A 111 -2.37 -3.41 9.73
CA ASP A 111 -2.00 -4.38 8.72
C ASP A 111 -1.19 -3.68 7.63
N ALA A 112 -0.22 -4.40 7.06
CA ALA A 112 0.42 -3.99 5.82
C ALA A 112 0.45 -5.12 4.79
N ASP A 113 0.48 -4.76 3.51
CA ASP A 113 0.82 -5.63 2.39
C ASP A 113 1.92 -4.93 1.58
N VAL A 114 3.16 -5.36 1.78
CA VAL A 114 4.38 -4.79 1.16
C VAL A 114 4.37 -4.91 -0.38
N ASN A 115 3.55 -5.81 -0.91
CA ASN A 115 3.36 -6.04 -2.35
C ASN A 115 1.90 -5.80 -2.79
N GLY A 116 1.16 -4.95 -2.05
CA GLY A 116 -0.25 -4.69 -2.33
C GLY A 116 -0.44 -3.83 -3.58
N GLY A 117 0.32 -2.73 -3.68
CA GLY A 117 0.19 -1.69 -4.70
C GLY A 117 -1.24 -1.14 -4.84
N THR A 118 -1.49 -0.42 -5.95
CA THR A 118 -2.82 0.12 -6.26
C THR A 118 -3.92 -0.96 -6.25
N LYS A 119 -3.59 -2.21 -6.64
CA LYS A 119 -4.55 -3.32 -6.62
C LYS A 119 -4.99 -3.70 -5.21
N GLY A 120 -4.06 -3.72 -4.25
CA GLY A 120 -4.37 -3.97 -2.84
C GLY A 120 -5.17 -2.83 -2.23
N PHE A 121 -4.76 -1.59 -2.52
CA PHE A 121 -5.45 -0.36 -2.09
C PHE A 121 -6.92 -0.34 -2.54
N GLU A 122 -7.19 -0.49 -3.83
CA GLU A 122 -8.54 -0.50 -4.40
C GLU A 122 -9.36 -1.74 -3.95
N LEU A 123 -8.72 -2.88 -3.70
CA LEU A 123 -9.40 -4.03 -3.11
C LEU A 123 -9.89 -3.72 -1.70
N ILE A 124 -9.08 -3.10 -0.85
CA ILE A 124 -9.51 -2.69 0.51
C ILE A 124 -10.62 -1.64 0.42
N LYS A 125 -10.53 -0.71 -0.54
CA LYS A 125 -11.53 0.33 -0.79
C LYS A 125 -12.91 -0.26 -1.10
N SER A 126 -12.96 -1.40 -1.80
CA SER A 126 -14.20 -2.13 -2.09
C SER A 126 -14.90 -2.75 -0.87
N PHE A 127 -14.24 -2.81 0.29
CA PHE A 127 -14.85 -3.28 1.55
C PHE A 127 -15.36 -2.15 2.44
N ALA A 128 -15.06 -0.89 2.12
CA ALA A 128 -15.52 0.26 2.89
C ALA A 128 -16.99 0.62 2.55
N ILE A 129 -17.67 1.25 3.51
CA ILE A 129 -18.98 1.85 3.29
C ILE A 129 -18.79 3.05 2.35
N ALA A 130 -19.29 2.95 1.13
CA ALA A 130 -18.89 3.80 0.00
C ALA A 130 -19.11 5.31 0.24
N GLU A 131 -20.20 5.67 0.90
CA GLU A 131 -20.56 7.06 1.26
C GLU A 131 -19.67 7.67 2.36
N THR A 132 -18.84 6.88 3.03
CA THR A 132 -17.97 7.31 4.14
C THR A 132 -16.51 7.53 3.72
N ILE A 133 -16.17 7.14 2.48
CA ILE A 133 -14.82 7.24 1.92
C ILE A 133 -14.49 8.71 1.65
N GLN A 134 -13.40 9.18 2.25
CA GLN A 134 -12.87 10.52 2.08
C GLN A 134 -11.38 10.43 1.79
N GLU A 135 -10.96 10.87 0.60
CA GLU A 135 -9.54 10.97 0.24
C GLU A 135 -8.80 11.96 1.14
N VAL A 136 -7.55 11.64 1.47
CA VAL A 136 -6.67 12.39 2.37
C VAL A 136 -5.35 12.64 1.67
N SER A 137 -4.85 13.87 1.75
CA SER A 137 -3.55 14.26 1.19
C SER A 137 -2.49 14.44 2.27
N GLY A 138 -1.21 14.30 1.88
CA GLY A 138 -0.08 14.53 2.77
C GLY A 138 0.44 13.30 3.53
N VAL A 139 -0.13 12.11 3.30
CA VAL A 139 0.37 10.83 3.82
C VAL A 139 0.39 9.79 2.69
N GLY A 140 1.54 9.15 2.47
CA GLY A 140 1.75 8.25 1.33
C GLY A 140 1.66 8.93 -0.05
N ASN A 141 1.45 8.10 -1.08
CA ASN A 141 1.12 8.53 -2.44
C ASN A 141 -0.38 8.79 -2.61
N GLU A 142 -1.21 7.90 -2.05
CA GLU A 142 -2.67 8.00 -2.01
C GLU A 142 -3.16 7.51 -0.64
N ALA A 143 -4.21 8.12 -0.09
CA ALA A 143 -4.80 7.70 1.17
C ALA A 143 -6.29 8.06 1.23
N TYR A 144 -7.07 7.26 1.94
CA TYR A 144 -8.43 7.62 2.34
C TYR A 144 -8.73 7.20 3.77
N VAL A 145 -9.62 7.94 4.44
CA VAL A 145 -10.31 7.48 5.64
C VAL A 145 -11.72 7.01 5.27
N CYS A 146 -12.19 5.99 5.97
CA CYS A 146 -13.50 5.39 5.74
C CYS A 146 -14.04 4.70 6.99
N GLU A 147 -15.25 4.18 6.88
CA GLU A 147 -15.86 3.27 7.85
C GLU A 147 -16.03 1.91 7.18
N PHE A 148 -15.53 0.86 7.81
CA PHE A 148 -15.77 -0.54 7.41
C PHE A 148 -17.02 -1.09 8.11
N SER A 149 -17.37 -0.53 9.27
CA SER A 149 -18.66 -0.69 9.96
C SER A 149 -18.88 0.48 10.92
N GLU A 150 -20.07 0.60 11.52
CA GLU A 150 -20.39 1.61 12.55
C GLU A 150 -19.44 1.58 13.76
N THR A 151 -18.71 0.48 13.98
CA THR A 151 -17.76 0.28 15.08
C THR A 151 -16.31 0.13 14.63
N ASP A 152 -16.03 0.30 13.33
CA ASP A 152 -14.71 0.07 12.71
C ASP A 152 -14.39 1.19 11.71
N HIS A 153 -13.75 2.25 12.20
CA HIS A 153 -13.19 3.32 11.37
C HIS A 153 -11.78 2.91 10.93
N GLY A 154 -11.36 3.35 9.75
CA GLY A 154 -9.99 3.11 9.30
C GLY A 154 -9.41 4.19 8.41
N ILE A 155 -8.08 4.17 8.31
CA ILE A 155 -7.30 4.83 7.26
C ILE A 155 -6.60 3.75 6.43
N VAL A 156 -6.56 3.95 5.12
CA VAL A 156 -5.82 3.10 4.19
C VAL A 156 -4.89 3.99 3.38
N VAL A 157 -3.64 3.58 3.24
CA VAL A 157 -2.57 4.36 2.59
C VAL A 157 -1.80 3.49 1.62
N LEU A 158 -1.58 4.00 0.41
CA LEU A 158 -0.65 3.49 -0.59
C LEU A 158 0.66 4.28 -0.51
N SER A 159 1.81 3.61 -0.43
CA SER A 159 3.14 4.21 -0.47
C SER A 159 4.09 3.35 -1.30
N GLY A 160 4.32 3.71 -2.55
CA GLY A 160 4.91 2.79 -3.54
C GLY A 160 4.05 1.52 -3.68
N ASP A 161 4.66 0.34 -3.49
CA ASP A 161 3.94 -0.94 -3.46
C ASP A 161 3.36 -1.30 -2.08
N LEU A 162 3.74 -0.59 -1.02
CA LEU A 162 3.23 -0.80 0.34
C LEU A 162 1.79 -0.30 0.43
N VAL A 163 0.88 -1.17 0.87
CA VAL A 163 -0.46 -0.78 1.32
C VAL A 163 -0.53 -0.96 2.83
N VAL A 164 -0.91 0.08 3.55
CA VAL A 164 -1.18 0.07 4.99
C VAL A 164 -2.68 0.21 5.23
N ARG A 165 -3.22 -0.53 6.18
CA ARG A 165 -4.55 -0.33 6.76
C ARG A 165 -4.40 -0.19 8.28
N ILE A 166 -5.04 0.82 8.87
CA ILE A 166 -5.10 1.01 10.31
C ILE A 166 -6.55 1.19 10.72
N ASP A 167 -7.02 0.36 11.65
CA ASP A 167 -8.42 0.30 12.09
C ASP A 167 -8.54 0.63 13.57
N TRP A 168 -9.64 1.28 13.97
CA TRP A 168 -9.95 1.58 15.35
C TRP A 168 -11.46 1.72 15.61
N ASN A 169 -11.84 1.52 16.88
CA ASN A 169 -13.21 1.76 17.33
C ASN A 169 -13.44 3.27 17.60
N PRO A 170 -14.35 3.94 16.89
CA PRO A 170 -14.63 5.37 17.06
C PRO A 170 -15.26 5.72 18.41
N THR A 171 -15.89 4.75 19.09
CA THR A 171 -16.46 4.96 20.43
C THR A 171 -15.41 5.04 21.53
N VAL A 172 -14.18 4.59 21.25
CA VAL A 172 -13.03 4.65 22.17
C VAL A 172 -12.08 5.78 21.80
N TYR A 173 -11.87 6.01 20.50
CA TYR A 173 -11.02 7.09 19.97
C TYR A 173 -11.88 8.08 19.17
N THR A 174 -12.37 9.11 19.87
CA THR A 174 -13.38 10.06 19.36
C THR A 174 -12.78 11.31 18.69
N THR A 175 -11.46 11.35 18.49
CA THR A 175 -10.79 12.37 17.67
C THR A 175 -11.30 12.29 16.23
N ASP A 176 -11.24 13.40 15.47
CA ASP A 176 -11.60 13.37 14.05
C ASP A 176 -10.91 12.22 13.31
N LYS A 177 -11.66 11.49 12.48
CA LYS A 177 -11.16 10.25 11.85
C LYS A 177 -9.99 10.52 10.90
N THR A 178 -10.01 11.68 10.23
CA THR A 178 -8.94 12.14 9.34
C THR A 178 -7.68 12.45 10.15
N GLU A 179 -7.81 13.29 11.18
CA GLU A 179 -6.68 13.69 12.04
C GLU A 179 -6.03 12.48 12.73
N PHE A 180 -6.86 11.61 13.33
CA PHE A 180 -6.40 10.45 14.09
C PHE A 180 -5.71 9.41 13.20
N GLY A 181 -6.37 9.00 12.11
CA GLY A 181 -5.82 8.04 11.16
C GLY A 181 -4.52 8.56 10.54
N THR A 182 -4.50 9.82 10.09
CA THR A 182 -3.31 10.43 9.45
C THR A 182 -2.11 10.44 10.41
N LYS A 183 -2.32 10.78 11.69
CA LYS A 183 -1.23 10.77 12.68
C LYS A 183 -0.64 9.37 12.90
N LEU A 184 -1.48 8.34 12.98
CA LEU A 184 -1.02 6.94 13.11
C LEU A 184 -0.30 6.45 11.86
N ALA A 185 -0.86 6.73 10.68
CA ALA A 185 -0.28 6.33 9.40
C ALA A 185 1.06 7.04 9.14
N GLN A 186 1.12 8.36 9.34
CA GLN A 186 2.37 9.11 9.18
C GLN A 186 3.45 8.57 10.13
N LYS A 187 3.11 8.29 11.40
CA LYS A 187 4.08 7.76 12.36
C LYS A 187 4.62 6.37 11.98
N LEU A 188 3.80 5.53 11.37
CA LEU A 188 4.24 4.23 10.83
C LEU A 188 5.13 4.42 9.58
N LEU A 189 4.75 5.28 8.63
CA LEU A 189 5.55 5.51 7.42
C LEU A 189 6.89 6.20 7.75
N ASP A 190 6.88 7.19 8.65
CA ASP A 190 8.08 7.86 9.18
C ASP A 190 9.04 6.86 9.82
N ASN A 191 8.54 5.75 10.39
CA ASN A 191 9.36 4.70 10.97
C ASN A 191 9.85 3.68 9.93
N LEU A 192 9.07 3.39 8.89
CA LEU A 192 9.42 2.44 7.84
C LEU A 192 10.44 2.97 6.84
N TYR A 193 10.50 4.29 6.62
CA TYR A 193 11.34 4.93 5.58
C TYR A 193 12.47 5.81 6.16
N LYS A 194 12.99 5.48 7.36
CA LYS A 194 14.14 6.15 8.01
C LYS A 194 15.48 5.82 7.35
#